data_AF-I0HLV8-F1
#
_entry.id   AF-I0HLV8-F1
#
_cell.length_a   1.000
_cell.length_b   1.000
_cell.length_c   1.000
_cell.angle_alpha   90.00
_cell.angle_beta   90.00
_cell.angle_gamma   90.00
#
_symmetry.space_group_name_H-M   'P 1'
#
loop_
_entity.id
_entity.type
_entity.pdbx_description
1 polymer ?
#
loop_
_entity_poly.entity_id
_entity_poly.type
_entity_poly.pdbx_seq_one_letter_code
_entity_poly.pdbx_strand_id
1 'polypeptide(L)'
;MKFIGIPLRKPSFDEVTAAAVMGSGLWLLLVGLAHATGMAMERADAGALLVVALWGALSARVGIHVGQGERHLLANLAVSAVLLGAYQAAITFAG
;
A
#
# COMPACT_ATOMS: atom_id res chain seq x y z
N MET A 1 -6.60 -16.27 -10.72
CA MET A 1 -7.25 -16.47 -9.39
C MET A 1 -8.32 -15.39 -9.24
N LYS A 2 -9.43 -15.64 -8.56
CA LYS A 2 -10.48 -14.62 -8.34
C LYS A 2 -10.47 -14.19 -6.89
N PHE A 3 -10.47 -12.88 -6.62
CA PHE A 3 -10.58 -12.32 -5.27
C PHE A 3 -11.75 -11.34 -5.26
N ILE A 4 -12.79 -11.63 -4.47
CA ILE A 4 -14.01 -10.81 -4.39
C ILE A 4 -14.61 -10.54 -5.79
N GLY A 5 -14.60 -11.55 -6.66
CA GLY A 5 -15.09 -11.45 -8.04
C GLY A 5 -14.16 -10.75 -9.04
N ILE A 6 -12.99 -10.25 -8.60
CA ILE A 6 -11.99 -9.59 -9.46
C ILE A 6 -11.05 -10.65 -10.03
N PRO A 7 -10.84 -10.71 -11.37
CA PRO A 7 -9.81 -11.55 -11.95
C PRO A 7 -8.43 -10.99 -11.59
N LEU A 8 -7.71 -11.68 -10.71
CA LEU A 8 -6.34 -11.34 -10.37
C LEU A 8 -5.40 -11.79 -11.48
N ARG A 9 -4.50 -10.89 -11.87
CA ARG A 9 -3.38 -11.17 -12.75
C ARG A 9 -2.13 -11.40 -11.91
N LYS A 10 -1.29 -12.35 -12.30
CA LYS A 10 0.04 -12.50 -11.72
C LYS A 10 0.92 -11.40 -12.32
N PRO A 11 1.43 -10.43 -11.54
CA PRO A 11 2.33 -9.41 -12.06
C PRO A 11 3.67 -10.03 -12.43
N SER A 12 4.34 -9.46 -13.45
CA SER A 12 5.72 -9.84 -13.77
C SER A 12 6.71 -9.24 -12.76
N PHE A 13 7.95 -9.74 -12.75
CA PHE A 13 8.99 -9.20 -11.87
C PHE A 13 9.27 -7.71 -12.13
N ASP A 14 9.28 -7.31 -13.41
CA ASP A 14 9.47 -5.91 -13.81
C ASP A 14 8.34 -5.02 -13.29
N GLU A 15 7.10 -5.52 -13.30
CA GLU A 15 5.94 -4.79 -12.78
C GLU A 15 5.98 -4.65 -11.26
N VAL A 16 6.45 -5.69 -10.56
CA VAL A 16 6.68 -5.64 -9.11
C VAL A 16 7.79 -4.64 -8.78
N THR A 17 8.88 -4.65 -9.54
CA THR A 17 10.01 -3.72 -9.36
C THR A 17 9.56 -2.28 -9.60
N ALA A 18 8.85 -2.03 -10.70
CA ALA A 18 8.28 -0.72 -10.99
C ALA A 18 7.30 -0.26 -9.90
N ALA A 19 6.45 -1.16 -9.39
CA ALA A 19 5.56 -0.85 -8.28
C ALA A 19 6.32 -0.52 -6.99
N ALA A 20 7.41 -1.23 -6.69
CA ALA A 20 8.24 -0.93 -5.54
C ALA A 20 8.91 0.44 -5.65
N VAL A 21 9.45 0.79 -6.83
CA VAL A 21 10.03 2.11 -7.10
C VAL A 21 8.97 3.21 -6.98
N MET A 22 7.78 3.02 -7.57
CA MET A 22 6.71 4.01 -7.46
C MET A 22 6.18 4.15 -6.03
N GLY A 23 5.98 3.04 -5.31
CA GLY A 23 5.48 3.06 -3.94
C GLY A 23 6.47 3.70 -2.98
N SER A 24 7.76 3.40 -3.10
CA SER A 24 8.81 4.05 -2.30
C SER A 24 9.01 5.52 -2.67
N GLY A 25 8.94 5.88 -3.94
CA GLY A 25 8.99 7.28 -4.39
C GLY A 25 7.80 8.11 -3.89
N LEU A 26 6.58 7.57 -3.97
CA LEU A 26 5.39 8.19 -3.41
C LEU A 26 5.51 8.34 -1.89
N TRP A 27 6.00 7.33 -1.20
CA TRP A 27 6.24 7.38 0.23
C TRP A 27 7.21 8.51 0.61
N LEU A 28 8.38 8.59 -0.06
CA LEU A 28 9.35 9.67 0.17
C LEU A 28 8.73 11.04 -0.06
N LEU A 29 7.91 11.19 -1.11
CA LEU A 29 7.22 12.44 -1.41
C LEU A 29 6.26 12.83 -0.30
N LEU A 30 5.44 11.89 0.19
CA LEU A 30 4.47 12.14 1.26
C LEU A 30 5.15 12.42 2.61
N VAL A 31 6.21 11.69 2.94
CA VAL A 31 7.02 11.96 4.15
C VAL A 31 7.71 13.31 4.07
N GLY A 32 8.31 13.63 2.91
CA GLY A 32 8.94 14.92 2.67
C GLY A 32 7.92 16.07 2.76
N LEU A 33 6.70 15.89 2.24
CA LEU A 33 5.63 16.87 2.32
C LEU A 33 5.14 17.07 3.75
N ALA A 34 4.96 15.99 4.52
CA ALA A 34 4.60 16.07 5.93
C ALA A 34 5.65 16.85 6.73
N HIS A 35 6.93 16.58 6.47
CA HIS A 35 8.03 17.31 7.09
C HIS A 35 8.05 18.79 6.70
N ALA A 36 7.84 19.11 5.41
CA ALA A 36 7.81 20.48 4.90
C ALA A 36 6.62 21.30 5.44
N THR A 37 5.50 20.64 5.75
CA THR A 37 4.28 21.27 6.27
C THR A 37 4.25 21.32 7.81
N GLY A 38 5.27 20.78 8.49
CA GLY A 38 5.32 20.72 9.96
C GLY A 38 4.32 19.73 10.55
N MET A 39 3.77 18.80 9.76
CA MET A 39 2.96 17.71 10.30
C MET A 39 3.88 16.76 11.08
N ALA A 40 3.61 16.63 12.38
CA ALA A 40 4.26 15.63 13.21
C ALA A 40 3.85 14.24 12.70
N MET A 41 4.84 13.47 12.23
CA MET A 41 4.62 12.10 11.79
C MET A 41 5.58 11.19 12.54
N GLU A 42 5.04 10.26 13.31
CA GLU A 42 5.84 9.31 14.06
C GLU A 42 6.48 8.28 13.13
N ARG A 43 7.55 7.63 13.60
CA ARG A 43 8.26 6.61 12.81
C ARG A 43 7.34 5.44 12.45
N ALA A 44 6.43 5.08 13.34
CA ALA A 44 5.43 4.05 13.11
C ALA A 44 4.45 4.46 11.98
N ASP A 45 3.97 5.70 12.00
CA ASP A 45 3.07 6.23 10.96
C ASP A 45 3.76 6.30 9.60
N ALA A 46 5.02 6.72 9.58
CA ALA A 46 5.82 6.73 8.35
C ALA A 46 5.97 5.32 7.78
N GLY A 47 6.25 4.31 8.61
CA GLY A 47 6.35 2.93 8.13
C GLY A 47 5.00 2.33 7.71
N ALA A 48 3.90 2.67 8.40
CA ALA A 48 2.55 2.30 7.99
C ALA A 48 2.20 2.88 6.62
N LEU A 49 2.57 4.15 6.38
CA LEU A 49 2.39 4.83 5.11
C LEU A 49 3.16 4.14 3.98
N LEU A 50 4.39 3.66 4.25
CA LEU A 50 5.19 2.91 3.27
C LEU A 50 4.47 1.62 2.84
N VAL A 51 3.94 0.87 3.81
CA VAL A 51 3.22 -0.39 3.56
C VAL A 51 2.01 -0.15 2.66
N VAL A 52 1.22 0.89 2.95
CA VAL A 52 0.03 1.23 2.14
C VAL A 52 0.42 1.77 0.76
N ALA A 53 1.47 2.60 0.66
CA ALA A 53 1.94 3.13 -0.61
C ALA A 53 2.45 2.02 -1.55
N LEU A 54 3.21 1.06 -1.01
CA LEU A 54 3.66 -0.12 -1.75
C LEU A 54 2.48 -0.98 -2.21
N TRP A 55 1.51 -1.23 -1.31
CA TRP A 55 0.33 -1.99 -1.67
C TRP A 55 -0.50 -1.29 -2.76
N GLY A 56 -0.73 0.01 -2.66
CA GLY A 56 -1.45 0.77 -3.68
C GLY A 56 -0.77 0.74 -5.05
N ALA A 57 0.56 0.81 -5.09
CA ALA A 57 1.32 0.69 -6.34
C ALA A 57 1.25 -0.74 -6.92
N LEU A 58 1.24 -1.76 -6.06
CA LEU A 58 1.18 -3.16 -6.46
C LEU A 58 -0.24 -3.60 -6.86
N SER A 59 -1.27 -3.10 -6.19
CA SER A 59 -2.67 -3.51 -6.37
C SER A 59 -3.12 -3.30 -7.82
N ALA A 60 -2.73 -2.16 -8.42
CA ALA A 60 -3.01 -1.86 -9.83
C ALA A 60 -2.38 -2.90 -10.78
N ARG A 61 -1.16 -3.38 -10.49
CA ARG A 61 -0.46 -4.39 -11.30
C ARG A 61 -1.03 -5.80 -11.14
N VAL A 62 -1.62 -6.07 -9.98
CA VAL A 62 -2.34 -7.32 -9.68
C VAL A 62 -3.76 -7.33 -10.29
N GLY A 63 -4.24 -6.19 -10.78
CA GLY A 63 -5.57 -6.02 -11.40
C GLY A 63 -6.63 -5.41 -10.48
N ILE A 64 -6.26 -5.04 -9.25
CA ILE A 64 -7.13 -4.34 -8.29
C ILE A 64 -6.99 -2.83 -8.51
N HIS A 65 -7.84 -2.29 -9.39
CA HIS A 65 -7.89 -0.86 -9.69
C HIS A 65 -8.95 -0.15 -8.84
N VAL A 66 -8.54 0.82 -8.02
CA VAL A 66 -9.44 1.62 -7.17
C VAL A 66 -10.54 2.34 -7.98
N GLY A 67 -10.30 2.64 -9.26
CA GLY A 67 -11.26 3.28 -10.16
C GLY A 67 -12.21 2.35 -10.91
N GLN A 68 -12.11 1.02 -10.78
CA GLN A 68 -12.95 0.05 -11.52
C GLN A 68 -14.22 -0.39 -10.77
N GLY A 69 -14.60 0.31 -9.71
CA GLY A 69 -15.87 0.12 -8.99
C GLY A 69 -15.71 -0.20 -7.50
N GLU A 70 -16.82 -0.13 -6.76
CA GLU A 70 -16.87 -0.27 -5.30
C GLU A 70 -16.23 -1.57 -4.80
N ARG A 71 -16.34 -2.67 -5.55
CA ARG A 71 -15.72 -3.96 -5.19
C ARG A 71 -14.19 -3.91 -5.17
N HIS A 72 -13.58 -3.18 -6.09
CA HIS A 72 -12.13 -3.01 -6.11
C HIS A 72 -11.66 -2.08 -5.00
N LEU A 73 -12.45 -1.06 -4.68
CA LEU A 73 -12.19 -0.17 -3.55
C LEU A 73 -12.28 -0.92 -2.21
N LEU A 74 -13.32 -1.73 -2.00
CA LEU A 74 -13.47 -2.59 -0.83
C LEU A 74 -12.35 -3.63 -0.72
N ALA A 75 -11.95 -4.25 -1.84
CA ALA A 75 -10.82 -5.17 -1.85
C ALA A 75 -9.52 -4.45 -1.43
N ASN A 76 -9.29 -3.23 -1.91
CA ASN A 76 -8.10 -2.46 -1.55
C ASN A 76 -8.11 -2.03 -0.09
N LEU A 77 -9.27 -1.62 0.43
CA LEU A 77 -9.48 -1.30 1.84
C LEU A 77 -9.23 -2.51 2.73
N ALA A 78 -9.82 -3.66 2.39
CA ALA A 78 -9.64 -4.90 3.14
C ALA A 78 -8.16 -5.31 3.22
N VAL A 79 -7.44 -5.31 2.10
CA VAL A 79 -6.02 -5.67 2.11
C VAL A 79 -5.19 -4.63 2.85
N SER A 80 -5.47 -3.34 2.69
CA SER A 80 -4.77 -2.29 3.44
C SER A 80 -5.01 -2.42 4.95
N ALA A 81 -6.24 -2.73 5.37
CA ALA A 81 -6.57 -2.96 6.79
C ALA A 81 -5.83 -4.18 7.35
N VAL A 82 -5.76 -5.28 6.59
CA VAL A 82 -4.99 -6.48 6.98
C VAL A 82 -3.50 -6.16 7.09
N LEU A 83 -2.94 -5.44 6.12
CA LEU A 83 -1.53 -5.06 6.12
C LEU A 83 -1.18 -4.15 7.28
N LEU A 84 -2.02 -3.15 7.57
CA LEU A 84 -1.85 -2.26 8.71
C LEU A 84 -1.99 -3.00 10.04
N GLY A 85 -2.98 -3.90 10.17
CA GLY A 85 -3.12 -4.73 11.35
C GLY A 85 -1.91 -5.64 11.57
N ALA A 86 -1.38 -6.26 10.51
CA ALA A 86 -0.17 -7.07 10.57
C ALA A 86 1.07 -6.22 10.93
N TYR A 87 1.18 -5.02 10.37
CA TYR A 87 2.27 -4.08 10.68
C TYR A 87 2.21 -3.63 12.14
N GLN A 88 1.04 -3.27 12.65
CA GLN A 88 0.86 -2.91 14.06
C GLN A 88 1.18 -4.07 14.99
N ALA A 89 0.74 -5.28 14.67
CA ALA A 89 1.10 -6.47 15.43
C ALA A 89 2.63 -6.67 15.44
N ALA A 90 3.28 -6.57 14.28
CA ALA A 90 4.73 -6.71 14.16
C ALA A 90 5.49 -5.67 14.99
N ILE A 91 5.07 -4.39 14.99
CA ILE A 91 5.65 -3.37 15.86
C ILE A 91 5.43 -3.71 17.33
N THR A 92 4.22 -4.13 17.70
CA THR A 92 3.88 -4.44 19.09
C THR A 92 4.71 -5.59 19.64
N PHE A 93 5.02 -6.59 18.81
CA PHE A 93 5.89 -7.72 19.20
C PHE A 93 7.39 -7.40 19.16
N ALA A 94 7.81 -6.40 18.39
CA ALA A 94 9.20 -6.00 18.25
C ALA A 94 9.62 -4.84 19.19
N GLY A 95 8.66 -4.25 19.91
CA GLY A 95 8.87 -3.29 21.00
C GLY A 95 9.15 -3.97 22.33
#